data_AF-A0A061N5A2-F1
#
_entry.id   AF-A0A061N5A2-F1
#
_cell.length_a   1.000
_cell.length_b   1.000
_cell.length_c   1.000
_cell.angle_alpha   90.00
_cell.angle_beta   90.00
_cell.angle_gamma   90.00
#
_symmetry.space_group_name_H-M   'P 1'
#
loop_
_entity.id
_entity.type
_entity.pdbx_description
1 polymer ?
#
loop_
_entity_poly.entity_id
_entity_poly.type
_entity_poly.pdbx_seq_one_letter_code
_entity_poly.pdbx_strand_id
1 'polypeptide(L)'
;MGFLAGHRAMEEAVMLAENSGIGMVGVHKSTHYGMAAIYVMEAMQKGYISMAYTNSSPAIPPWGGKTAYLGASPFAAAIPAGNEPPYVLDMAMTVIARGKIRLAATNDEAIPEGLALDNEGAPTTDAKKRLLKGFVYLLEDQKEHPLLC
;
A
#
# COMPACT_ATOMS: atom_id res chain seq x y z
N MET A 1 -11.73 -14.92 -2.23
CA MET A 1 -11.52 -14.01 -1.09
C MET A 1 -10.03 -13.83 -0.85
N GLY A 2 -9.53 -12.60 -0.88
CA GLY A 2 -8.10 -12.28 -0.76
C GLY A 2 -7.49 -12.63 0.58
N PHE A 3 -8.24 -12.45 1.67
CA PHE A 3 -7.72 -12.70 3.03
C PHE A 3 -7.30 -14.16 3.25
N LEU A 4 -8.18 -15.10 2.85
CA LEU A 4 -7.93 -16.54 2.90
C LEU A 4 -6.74 -16.94 1.99
N ALA A 5 -6.69 -16.35 0.79
CA ALA A 5 -5.61 -16.64 -0.15
C ALA A 5 -4.26 -16.11 0.34
N GLY A 6 -4.22 -14.91 0.94
CA GLY A 6 -3.01 -14.32 1.52
C GLY A 6 -2.48 -15.12 2.70
N HIS A 7 -3.36 -15.53 3.62
CA HIS A 7 -2.99 -16.38 4.75
C HIS A 7 -2.40 -17.72 4.27
N ARG A 8 -3.13 -18.42 3.38
CA ARG A 8 -2.67 -19.70 2.84
C ARG A 8 -1.34 -19.57 2.08
N ALA A 9 -1.16 -18.48 1.32
CA ALA A 9 0.07 -18.23 0.58
C ALA A 9 1.26 -18.00 1.51
N MET A 10 1.06 -17.31 2.64
CA MET A 10 2.13 -17.11 3.62
C MET A 10 2.46 -18.42 4.35
N GLU A 11 1.46 -19.22 4.72
CA GLU A 11 1.70 -20.55 5.28
C GLU A 11 2.54 -21.42 4.34
N GLU A 12 2.18 -21.43 3.06
CA GLU A 12 2.90 -22.18 2.02
C GLU A 12 4.32 -21.65 1.81
N ALA A 13 4.51 -20.32 1.83
CA ALA A 13 5.84 -19.72 1.75
C ALA A 13 6.72 -20.13 2.93
N VAL A 14 6.17 -20.20 4.14
CA VAL A 14 6.93 -20.69 5.31
C VAL A 14 7.29 -22.16 5.16
N MET A 15 6.36 -23.03 4.75
CA MET A 15 6.66 -24.46 4.53
C MET A 15 7.74 -24.69 3.47
N LEU A 16 7.75 -23.87 2.41
CA LEU A 16 8.82 -23.90 1.40
C LEU A 16 10.16 -23.45 1.98
N ALA A 17 10.15 -22.39 2.79
CA ALA A 17 11.34 -21.85 3.44
C ALA A 17 11.96 -22.80 4.48
N GLU A 18 11.14 -23.58 5.19
CA GLU A 18 11.61 -24.63 6.12
C GLU A 18 12.51 -25.66 5.41
N ASN A 19 12.19 -26.01 4.17
CA ASN A 19 12.92 -27.03 3.41
C ASN A 19 14.06 -26.46 2.54
N SER A 20 13.91 -25.23 2.06
CA SER A 20 14.77 -24.66 1.00
C SER A 20 15.51 -23.38 1.42
N GLY A 21 15.29 -22.88 2.64
CA GLY A 21 15.81 -21.60 3.13
C GLY A 21 15.05 -20.36 2.66
N ILE A 22 14.35 -20.45 1.53
CA ILE A 22 13.48 -19.40 0.99
C ILE A 22 12.18 -20.00 0.43
N GLY A 23 11.06 -19.29 0.62
CA GLY A 23 9.78 -19.63 0.01
C GLY A 23 9.14 -18.40 -0.62
N MET A 24 8.65 -18.55 -1.85
CA MET A 24 7.98 -17.49 -2.59
C MET A 24 6.71 -18.05 -3.20
N VAL A 25 5.58 -17.39 -2.94
CA VAL A 25 4.27 -17.83 -3.41
C VAL A 25 3.57 -16.68 -4.12
N GLY A 26 3.13 -16.95 -5.35
CA GLY A 26 2.32 -16.02 -6.14
C GLY A 26 0.84 -16.35 -6.05
N VAL A 27 0.01 -15.35 -5.76
CA VAL A 27 -1.45 -15.49 -5.82
C VAL A 27 -1.97 -14.63 -6.96
N HIS A 28 -2.72 -15.24 -7.88
CA HIS A 28 -3.35 -14.53 -9.00
C HIS A 28 -4.87 -14.61 -8.92
N LYS A 29 -5.56 -13.65 -9.57
CA LYS A 29 -7.05 -13.59 -9.62
C LYS A 29 -7.69 -13.61 -8.22
N SER A 30 -7.07 -12.94 -7.25
CA SER A 30 -7.59 -12.75 -5.90
C SER A 30 -8.35 -11.42 -5.77
N THR A 31 -8.89 -11.16 -4.58
CA THR A 31 -9.51 -9.87 -4.22
C THR A 31 -8.63 -9.15 -3.20
N HIS A 32 -9.06 -7.97 -2.74
CA HIS A 32 -8.41 -7.28 -1.62
C HIS A 32 -8.18 -8.23 -0.42
N TYR A 33 -6.94 -8.25 0.07
CA TYR A 33 -6.47 -9.13 1.16
C TYR A 33 -6.37 -8.44 2.52
N GLY A 34 -6.70 -7.15 2.64
CA GLY A 34 -6.76 -6.49 3.95
C GLY A 34 -5.45 -5.89 4.40
N MET A 35 -5.15 -6.04 5.69
CA MET A 35 -3.93 -5.53 6.31
C MET A 35 -2.78 -6.49 6.04
N ALA A 36 -1.78 -6.02 5.29
CA ALA A 36 -0.65 -6.82 4.86
C ALA A 36 0.22 -7.26 6.04
N ALA A 37 0.29 -6.43 7.10
CA ALA A 37 1.01 -6.72 8.34
C ALA A 37 0.65 -8.09 8.93
N ILE A 38 -0.62 -8.52 8.87
CA ILE A 38 -1.07 -9.78 9.47
C ILE A 38 -0.25 -10.96 8.91
N TYR A 39 -0.08 -11.01 7.59
CA TYR A 39 0.62 -12.11 6.92
C TYR A 39 2.11 -12.10 7.25
N VAL A 40 2.76 -10.94 7.15
CA VAL A 40 4.20 -10.88 7.43
C VAL A 40 4.51 -11.18 8.90
N MET A 41 3.63 -10.78 9.82
CA MET A 41 3.74 -11.13 11.24
C MET A 41 3.58 -12.63 11.51
N GLU A 42 2.71 -13.35 10.78
CA GLU A 42 2.56 -14.80 10.92
C GLU A 42 3.87 -15.55 10.64
N ALA A 43 4.58 -15.17 9.57
CA ALA A 43 5.89 -15.76 9.26
C ALA A 43 6.98 -15.32 10.26
N MET A 44 6.95 -14.05 10.69
CA MET A 44 7.87 -13.53 11.70
C MET A 44 7.75 -14.25 13.05
N GLN A 45 6.53 -14.58 13.48
CA GLN A 45 6.30 -15.37 14.71
C GLN A 45 6.93 -16.76 14.65
N LYS A 46 7.16 -17.29 13.44
CA LYS A 46 7.86 -18.55 13.20
C LYS A 46 9.37 -18.37 13.00
N GLY A 47 9.90 -17.16 13.18
CA GLY A 47 11.33 -16.85 13.08
C GLY A 47 11.82 -16.52 11.67
N TYR A 48 10.92 -16.26 10.72
CA TYR A 48 11.28 -15.92 9.34
C TYR A 48 11.22 -14.41 9.06
N ILE A 49 12.16 -13.93 8.25
CA ILE A 49 12.01 -12.65 7.57
C ILE A 49 10.95 -12.81 6.48
N SER A 50 10.00 -11.89 6.41
CA SER A 50 8.89 -12.00 5.47
C SER A 50 8.59 -10.67 4.78
N MET A 51 8.11 -10.78 3.55
CA MET A 51 7.69 -9.64 2.74
C MET A 51 6.38 -10.01 2.02
N ALA A 52 5.49 -9.03 1.88
CA ALA A 52 4.23 -9.18 1.16
C ALA A 52 4.01 -7.99 0.23
N TYR A 53 3.58 -8.29 -0.99
CA TYR A 53 3.28 -7.33 -2.03
C TYR A 53 1.90 -7.62 -2.61
N THR A 54 1.20 -6.58 -3.01
CA THR A 54 -0.03 -6.73 -3.80
C THR A 54 -0.15 -5.60 -4.80
N ASN A 55 -0.94 -5.82 -5.84
CA ASN A 55 -1.38 -4.76 -6.74
C ASN A 55 -2.81 -4.32 -6.41
N SER A 56 -3.20 -3.13 -6.85
CA SER A 56 -4.58 -2.66 -6.74
C SER A 56 -5.08 -2.10 -8.07
N SER A 57 -6.39 -1.83 -8.14
CA SER A 57 -6.96 -1.10 -9.27
C SER A 57 -6.26 0.25 -9.48
N PRO A 58 -6.17 0.73 -10.74
CA PRO A 58 -5.59 2.03 -11.05
C PRO A 58 -6.28 3.15 -10.27
N ALA A 59 -5.49 3.96 -9.59
CA ALA A 59 -5.97 5.09 -8.79
C ALA A 59 -5.06 6.32 -8.86
N ILE A 60 -3.85 6.16 -9.40
CA ILE A 60 -2.77 7.14 -9.35
C ILE A 60 -2.17 7.25 -10.76
N PRO A 61 -2.00 8.47 -11.30
CA PRO A 61 -1.27 8.65 -12.52
C PRO A 61 0.22 8.45 -12.25
N PRO A 62 0.99 7.90 -13.21
CA PRO A 62 2.44 7.97 -13.12
C PRO A 62 2.87 9.45 -13.14
N TRP A 63 4.06 9.73 -12.63
CA TRP A 63 4.63 11.07 -12.69
C TRP A 63 4.59 11.63 -14.12
N GLY A 64 4.16 12.89 -14.26
CA GLY A 64 3.96 13.56 -15.56
C GLY A 64 2.70 13.13 -16.33
N GLY A 65 1.90 12.21 -15.79
CA GLY A 65 0.63 11.75 -16.38
C GLY A 65 -0.60 12.38 -15.74
N LYS A 66 -1.74 12.31 -16.44
CA LYS A 66 -3.07 12.71 -15.93
C LYS A 66 -4.07 11.55 -15.89
N THR A 67 -3.66 10.35 -16.29
CA THR A 67 -4.52 9.16 -16.35
C THR A 67 -4.12 8.17 -15.27
N ALA A 68 -5.07 7.74 -14.44
CA ALA A 68 -4.82 6.71 -13.44
C ALA A 68 -4.34 5.41 -14.09
N TYR A 69 -3.16 4.96 -13.67
CA TYR A 69 -2.54 3.73 -14.16
C TYR A 69 -2.01 2.87 -13.02
N LEU A 70 -1.35 3.51 -12.04
CA LEU A 70 -0.76 2.85 -10.89
C LEU A 70 -1.79 2.61 -9.79
N GLY A 71 -1.65 1.46 -9.12
CA GLY A 71 -2.37 1.17 -7.88
C GLY A 71 -1.63 1.70 -6.66
N ALA A 72 -2.31 1.75 -5.52
CA ALA A 72 -1.69 2.04 -4.22
C ALA A 72 -0.74 0.93 -3.76
N SER A 73 -0.93 -0.28 -4.31
CA SER A 73 -0.03 -1.45 -4.26
C SER A 73 0.85 -1.53 -3.00
N PRO A 74 0.26 -1.81 -1.82
CA PRO A 74 0.99 -1.77 -0.57
C PRO A 74 2.11 -2.81 -0.48
N PHE A 75 3.09 -2.46 0.35
CA PHE A 75 4.24 -3.27 0.71
C PHE A 75 4.26 -3.45 2.22
N ALA A 76 4.46 -4.69 2.66
CA ALA A 76 4.74 -5.00 4.05
C ALA A 76 5.96 -5.88 4.20
N ALA A 77 6.68 -5.69 5.31
CA ALA A 77 7.82 -6.51 5.69
C ALA A 77 7.85 -6.70 7.20
N ALA A 78 8.30 -7.87 7.64
CA ALA A 78 8.52 -8.15 9.06
C ALA A 78 9.85 -8.88 9.25
N ILE A 79 10.59 -8.47 10.29
CA ILE A 79 11.92 -8.99 10.61
C ILE A 79 11.93 -9.36 12.10
N PRO A 80 12.15 -10.65 12.44
CA PRO A 80 12.34 -11.06 13.82
C PRO A 80 13.69 -10.54 14.34
N ALA A 81 13.72 -10.04 15.57
CA ALA A 81 14.91 -9.37 16.13
C ALA A 81 15.48 -10.07 17.39
N GLY A 82 15.17 -11.35 17.59
CA GLY A 82 15.64 -12.12 18.74
C GLY A 82 15.10 -11.55 20.06
N ASN A 83 16.00 -10.98 20.88
CA ASN A 83 15.64 -10.37 22.17
C ASN A 83 15.15 -8.92 22.04
N GLU A 84 15.32 -8.30 20.87
CA GLU A 84 14.86 -6.94 20.60
C GLU A 84 13.43 -6.94 20.05
N PRO A 85 12.72 -5.80 20.12
CA PRO A 85 11.42 -5.66 19.48
C PRO A 85 11.50 -5.97 17.98
N PRO A 86 10.59 -6.79 17.44
CA PRO A 86 10.57 -7.09 16.01
C PRO A 86 10.26 -5.84 15.18
N TYR A 87 10.80 -5.79 13.97
CA TYR A 87 10.49 -4.73 13.02
C TYR A 87 9.33 -5.16 12.13
N VAL A 88 8.29 -4.32 12.04
CA VAL A 88 7.13 -4.54 11.15
C VAL A 88 6.83 -3.24 10.42
N LEU A 89 6.78 -3.31 9.10
CA LEU A 89 6.41 -2.23 8.20
C LEU A 89 5.19 -2.66 7.39
N ASP A 90 4.18 -1.79 7.30
CA ASP A 90 3.03 -1.92 6.40
C ASP A 90 2.71 -0.52 5.85
N MET A 91 3.00 -0.33 4.56
CA MET A 91 2.89 0.96 3.91
C MET A 91 2.21 0.84 2.54
N ALA A 92 1.35 1.82 2.23
CA ALA A 92 0.90 2.04 0.86
C ALA A 92 1.99 2.78 0.07
N MET A 93 2.02 2.62 -1.26
CA MET A 93 2.93 3.39 -2.13
C MET A 93 2.47 4.84 -2.37
N THR A 94 1.48 5.30 -1.60
CA THR A 94 0.81 6.60 -1.73
C THR A 94 1.14 7.48 -0.53
N VAL A 95 1.25 8.80 -0.75
CA VAL A 95 1.56 9.75 0.33
C VAL A 95 0.48 9.77 1.43
N ILE A 96 -0.77 9.50 1.05
CA ILE A 96 -1.88 9.33 1.99
C ILE A 96 -2.73 8.12 1.62
N ALA A 97 -3.14 7.36 2.64
CA ALA A 97 -4.06 6.24 2.45
C ALA A 97 -5.45 6.74 2.04
N ARG A 98 -6.07 6.07 1.06
CA ARG A 98 -7.44 6.39 0.58
C ARG A 98 -8.47 6.43 1.71
N GLY A 99 -8.31 5.61 2.75
CA GLY A 99 -9.17 5.61 3.93
C GLY A 99 -9.17 6.94 4.69
N LYS A 100 -7.99 7.58 4.84
CA LYS A 100 -7.86 8.89 5.51
C LYS A 100 -8.55 10.00 4.72
N ILE A 101 -8.42 9.99 3.39
CA ILE A 101 -9.15 10.92 2.50
C ILE A 101 -10.67 10.73 2.64
N ARG A 102 -11.13 9.47 2.68
CA ARG A 102 -12.55 9.17 2.82
C ARG A 102 -13.11 9.61 4.16
N LEU A 103 -12.34 9.48 5.23
CA LEU A 103 -12.70 9.98 6.55
C LEU A 103 -12.81 11.50 6.55
N ALA A 104 -11.80 12.21 6.03
CA ALA A 104 -11.80 13.66 5.92
C ALA A 104 -13.03 14.17 5.13
N ALA A 105 -13.35 13.54 4.00
CA ALA A 105 -14.54 13.90 3.22
C ALA A 105 -15.86 13.62 3.93
N THR A 106 -15.91 12.61 4.81
CA THR A 106 -17.09 12.29 5.62
C THR A 106 -17.28 13.30 6.75
N ASN A 107 -16.18 13.81 7.29
CA ASN A 107 -16.16 14.81 8.36
C ASN A 107 -16.22 16.27 7.85
N ASP A 108 -16.30 16.48 6.54
CA ASP A 108 -16.17 17.82 5.92
C ASP A 108 -14.86 18.55 6.26
N GLU A 109 -13.80 17.78 6.49
CA GLU A 109 -12.45 18.28 6.80
C GLU A 109 -11.60 18.44 5.53
N ALA A 110 -10.75 19.47 5.52
CA ALA A 110 -9.76 19.67 4.48
C ALA A 110 -8.58 18.70 4.64
N ILE A 111 -7.97 18.30 3.52
CA ILE A 111 -6.75 17.51 3.48
C ILE A 111 -5.55 18.46 3.43
N PRO A 112 -4.43 18.15 4.10
CA PRO A 112 -3.20 18.93 3.96
C PRO A 112 -2.76 19.15 2.51
N GLU A 113 -2.15 20.30 2.23
CA GLU A 113 -1.58 20.61 0.91
C GLU A 113 -0.52 19.58 0.49
N GLY A 114 -0.36 19.40 -0.83
CA GLY A 114 0.62 18.47 -1.40
C GLY A 114 0.22 16.99 -1.34
N LEU A 115 -1.00 16.66 -0.90
CA LEU A 115 -1.47 15.27 -0.79
C LEU A 115 -2.41 14.83 -1.91
N ALA A 116 -3.03 15.76 -2.62
CA ALA A 116 -4.05 15.45 -3.61
C ALA A 116 -4.01 16.42 -4.81
N LEU A 117 -4.41 15.88 -5.96
CA LEU A 117 -4.67 16.62 -7.19
C LEU A 117 -6.17 16.55 -7.51
N ASP A 118 -6.71 17.61 -8.11
CA ASP A 118 -8.04 17.63 -8.68
C ASP A 118 -8.07 17.00 -10.09
N ASN A 119 -9.19 17.18 -10.80
CA ASN A 119 -9.45 16.57 -12.10
C ASN A 119 -8.60 17.15 -13.23
N GLU A 120 -8.04 18.35 -13.03
CA GLU A 120 -7.22 19.07 -14.00
C GLU A 120 -5.72 18.80 -13.76
N GLY A 121 -5.41 18.15 -12.63
CA GLY A 121 -4.06 17.89 -12.16
C GLY A 121 -3.53 19.01 -11.27
N ALA A 122 -4.38 19.92 -10.77
CA ALA A 122 -3.98 20.99 -9.88
C ALA A 122 -4.04 20.53 -8.41
N PRO A 123 -3.10 20.96 -7.54
CA PRO A 123 -3.14 20.65 -6.11
C PRO A 123 -4.46 21.06 -5.46
N THR A 124 -5.01 20.19 -4.61
CA THR A 124 -6.27 20.46 -3.92
C THR A 124 -6.24 19.99 -2.47
N THR A 125 -6.91 20.74 -1.61
CA THR A 125 -7.16 20.40 -0.20
C THR A 125 -8.59 19.90 0.02
N ASP A 126 -9.43 19.90 -1.03
CA ASP A 126 -10.83 19.49 -0.94
C ASP A 126 -10.97 17.96 -1.07
N ALA A 127 -11.31 17.32 0.05
CA ALA A 127 -11.47 15.88 0.14
C ALA A 127 -12.59 15.33 -0.76
N LYS A 128 -13.66 16.09 -1.00
CA LYS A 128 -14.80 15.68 -1.84
C LYS A 128 -14.44 15.74 -3.32
N LYS A 129 -13.79 16.83 -3.75
CA LYS A 129 -13.26 16.94 -5.13
C LYS A 129 -12.28 15.81 -5.43
N ARG A 130 -11.44 15.46 -4.43
CA ARG A 130 -10.53 14.31 -4.54
C ARG A 130 -11.25 12.97 -4.72
N LEU A 131 -12.28 12.65 -3.93
CA LEU A 131 -12.96 11.35 -4.01
C LEU A 131 -13.73 11.12 -5.31
N LEU A 132 -14.21 12.20 -5.93
CA LEU A 132 -15.03 12.11 -7.13
C LEU A 132 -14.18 11.77 -8.37
N LYS A 133 -13.05 12.46 -8.58
CA LYS A 133 -12.25 12.32 -9.82
C LYS A 133 -10.75 12.70 -9.70
N GLY A 134 -10.25 13.05 -8.50
CA GLY A 134 -8.85 13.47 -8.30
C GLY A 134 -7.84 12.34 -8.08
N PHE A 135 -6.56 12.68 -7.88
CA PHE A 135 -5.44 11.74 -7.69
C PHE A 135 -4.68 11.97 -6.38
N VAL A 136 -3.94 10.97 -5.89
CA VAL A 136 -2.98 11.12 -4.75
C VAL A 136 -1.59 10.98 -5.34
N TYR A 137 -0.63 11.73 -4.82
CA TYR A 137 0.77 11.59 -5.19
C TYR A 137 1.35 10.21 -4.83
N LEU A 138 2.33 9.76 -5.61
CA LEU A 138 3.19 8.65 -5.17
C LEU A 138 4.11 9.13 -4.03
N LEU A 139 4.54 8.21 -3.18
CA LEU A 139 5.46 8.53 -2.08
C LEU A 139 6.76 9.23 -2.55
N GLU A 140 7.26 8.90 -3.75
CA GLU A 140 8.50 9.48 -4.28
C GLU A 140 8.31 10.87 -4.90
N ASP A 141 7.12 11.18 -5.44
CA ASP A 141 6.84 12.45 -6.13
C ASP A 141 6.96 13.69 -5.22
N GLN A 142 6.93 13.50 -3.90
CA GLN A 142 7.14 14.57 -2.92
C GLN A 142 8.59 15.06 -2.84
N LYS A 143 9.56 14.24 -3.24
CA LYS A 143 10.98 14.60 -3.18
C LYS A 143 11.41 15.54 -4.31
N GLU A 144 10.66 15.58 -5.41
CA GLU A 144 11.02 16.34 -6.61
C GLU A 144 10.08 17.52 -6.90
N HIS A 145 9.54 18.16 -5.86
CA HIS A 145 8.73 19.37 -6.04
C HIS A 145 9.64 20.58 -6.36
N PRO A 146 9.82 20.90 -7.66
CA PRO A 146 9.45 22.23 -8.12
C PRO A 146 8.67 22.15 -9.44
N LEU A 147 7.47 22.72 -9.42
CA LEU A 147 6.66 23.08 -10.59
C LEU A 147 5.94 21.92 -11.29
N LEU A 148 4.61 22.00 -11.19
CA LEU A 148 3.68 21.48 -12.18
C LEU A 148 4.18 21.79 -13.60
N CYS A 149 4.10 20.79 -14.48
CA CYS A 149 3.87 21.02 -15.91
C CYS A 149 2.35 21.12 -16.18
#